data_AF-Q11E74-F1
#
_entry.id   AF-Q11E74-F1
#
_cell.length_a   1.000
_cell.length_b   1.000
_cell.length_c   1.000
_cell.angle_alpha   90.00
_cell.angle_beta   90.00
_cell.angle_gamma   90.00
#
_symmetry.space_group_name_H-M   'P 1'
#
loop_
_entity.id
_entity.type
_entity.pdbx_description
1 polymer ?
#
loop_
_entity_poly.entity_id
_entity_poly.type
_entity_poly.pdbx_seq_one_letter_code
_entity_poly.pdbx_strand_id
1 'polypeptide(L)'
;MIGEEEDETQIYRKRLTDLYRRPGFKIRRAKQISQSIFDEACSSLGITTTQFGVMFALNALDSLDQITVARLIGLDRSTAGLVIGLLESRELIARETDVNDRRRRILRLTPQGQEVFRQAAKPAERAKLRLLDCLLSHERRHLIKLLTQLVNHGNLAPEQGADRKKLQELYRRPGFLLRRAHQLSVALFLDHCKDLQLTPSQYGVLYVLDKCENIDQVTLARLIAIDRSTIALVLRLLRKRGCVVKKVGEDDMRRRILSLTSEGRELLQRASIPARQAMNDLVAPLSETDQAALFGMIDRIIGRNEALFSTVPDI
;
A
#
# COMPACT_ATOMS: atom_id res chain seq x y z
N MET A 1 28.06 -19.92 -7.36
CA MET A 1 26.92 -19.16 -7.89
C MET A 1 26.00 -18.58 -6.81
N ILE A 2 25.83 -19.16 -5.61
CA ILE A 2 25.01 -18.53 -4.55
C ILE A 2 25.71 -17.30 -3.91
N GLY A 3 27.05 -17.31 -3.83
CA GLY A 3 27.82 -16.21 -3.21
C GLY A 3 27.92 -14.90 -4.04
N GLU A 4 27.73 -14.95 -5.37
CA GLU A 4 27.79 -13.74 -6.22
C GLU A 4 26.47 -12.95 -6.17
N GLU A 5 25.31 -13.62 -6.09
CA GLU A 5 24.00 -12.95 -5.96
C GLU A 5 23.79 -12.30 -4.59
N GLU A 6 24.36 -12.86 -3.51
CA GLU A 6 24.33 -12.26 -2.17
C GLU A 6 25.17 -10.97 -2.09
N ASP A 7 26.32 -10.94 -2.75
CA ASP A 7 27.20 -9.76 -2.80
C ASP A 7 26.57 -8.63 -3.64
N GLU A 8 26.04 -8.94 -4.83
CA GLU A 8 25.32 -7.96 -5.67
C GLU A 8 24.12 -7.35 -4.95
N THR A 9 23.34 -8.16 -4.24
CA THR A 9 22.16 -7.67 -3.50
C THR A 9 22.56 -6.69 -2.40
N GLN A 10 23.68 -6.94 -1.72
CA GLN A 10 24.19 -6.04 -0.69
C GLN A 10 24.70 -4.72 -1.29
N ILE A 11 25.35 -4.77 -2.46
CA ILE A 11 25.78 -3.59 -3.20
C ILE A 11 24.58 -2.73 -3.61
N TYR A 12 23.52 -3.32 -4.18
CA TYR A 12 22.30 -2.59 -4.55
C TYR A 12 21.62 -1.98 -3.33
N ARG A 13 21.54 -2.72 -2.21
CA ARG A 13 20.97 -2.20 -0.96
C ARG A 13 21.71 -0.96 -0.48
N LYS A 14 23.05 -0.96 -0.52
CA LYS A 14 23.87 0.21 -0.15
C LYS A 14 23.56 1.41 -1.04
N ARG A 15 23.46 1.22 -2.35
CA ARG A 15 23.12 2.28 -3.33
C ARG A 15 21.69 2.83 -3.17
N LEU A 16 20.78 2.02 -2.66
CA LEU A 16 19.36 2.36 -2.47
C LEU A 16 18.99 2.80 -1.05
N THR A 17 19.98 3.06 -0.20
CA THR A 17 19.76 3.50 1.20
C THR A 17 18.78 4.68 1.29
N ASP A 18 18.90 5.68 0.42
CA ASP A 18 17.98 6.82 0.39
C ASP A 18 16.54 6.39 0.08
N LEU A 19 16.31 5.54 -0.93
CA LEU A 19 14.98 5.03 -1.28
C LEU A 19 14.33 4.30 -0.11
N TYR A 20 15.09 3.44 0.57
CA TYR A 20 14.59 2.65 1.70
C TYR A 20 14.38 3.46 2.97
N ARG A 21 14.94 4.68 3.04
CA ARG A 21 14.65 5.64 4.11
C ARG A 21 13.39 6.46 3.86
N ARG A 22 12.88 6.53 2.62
CA ARG A 22 11.72 7.35 2.28
C ARG A 22 10.47 6.90 3.05
N PRO A 23 9.78 7.82 3.76
CA PRO A 23 8.54 7.55 4.48
C PRO A 23 7.49 6.75 3.67
N GLY A 24 7.21 7.21 2.44
CA GLY A 24 6.24 6.57 1.56
C GLY A 24 6.63 5.13 1.18
N PHE A 25 7.93 4.86 1.00
CA PHE A 25 8.42 3.51 0.70
C PHE A 25 8.21 2.57 1.90
N LYS A 26 8.62 3.00 3.10
CA LYS A 26 8.44 2.23 4.34
C LYS A 26 6.97 1.91 4.61
N ILE A 27 6.09 2.92 4.49
CA ILE A 27 4.65 2.76 4.68
C ILE A 27 4.08 1.77 3.65
N ARG A 28 4.48 1.87 2.38
CA ARG A 28 4.06 0.92 1.33
C ARG A 28 4.49 -0.51 1.67
N ARG A 29 5.73 -0.72 2.08
CA ARG A 29 6.26 -2.05 2.45
C ARG A 29 5.49 -2.64 3.62
N ALA A 30 5.31 -1.87 4.70
CA ALA A 30 4.52 -2.31 5.85
C ALA A 30 3.06 -2.61 5.48
N LYS A 31 2.45 -1.81 4.60
CA LYS A 31 1.10 -2.07 4.05
C LYS A 31 1.06 -3.40 3.28
N GLN A 32 2.06 -3.69 2.44
CA GLN A 32 2.13 -4.94 1.67
C GLN A 32 2.28 -6.15 2.60
N ILE A 33 3.16 -6.07 3.60
CA ILE A 33 3.33 -7.10 4.64
C ILE A 33 2.00 -7.33 5.36
N SER A 34 1.36 -6.25 5.84
CA SER A 34 0.09 -6.36 6.55
C SER A 34 -1.00 -7.00 5.68
N GLN A 35 -1.03 -6.69 4.38
CA GLN A 35 -1.98 -7.29 3.45
C GLN A 35 -1.70 -8.78 3.25
N SER A 36 -0.44 -9.16 3.02
CA SER A 36 -0.03 -10.56 2.86
C SER A 36 -0.39 -11.40 4.08
N ILE A 37 -0.10 -10.91 5.29
CA ILE A 37 -0.40 -11.62 6.54
C ILE A 37 -1.91 -11.80 6.72
N PHE A 38 -2.70 -10.78 6.38
CA PHE A 38 -4.16 -10.87 6.48
C PHE A 38 -4.73 -11.84 5.45
N ASP A 39 -4.33 -11.71 4.19
CA ASP A 39 -4.84 -12.52 3.09
C ASP A 39 -4.47 -14.01 3.30
N GLU A 40 -3.27 -14.30 3.84
CA GLU A 40 -2.88 -15.64 4.28
C GLU A 40 -3.79 -16.16 5.41
N ALA A 41 -4.01 -15.34 6.45
CA ALA A 41 -4.80 -15.73 7.61
C ALA A 41 -6.29 -15.97 7.27
N CYS A 42 -6.84 -15.20 6.33
CA CYS A 42 -8.25 -15.23 5.92
C CYS A 42 -8.50 -16.02 4.62
N SER A 43 -7.49 -16.73 4.12
CA SER A 43 -7.54 -17.48 2.85
C SER A 43 -8.71 -18.46 2.78
N SER A 44 -9.02 -19.16 3.87
CA SER A 44 -10.16 -20.10 3.95
C SER A 44 -11.53 -19.45 3.77
N LEU A 45 -11.65 -18.15 4.05
CA LEU A 45 -12.88 -17.37 3.87
C LEU A 45 -12.91 -16.67 2.51
N GLY A 46 -11.78 -16.69 1.78
CA GLY A 46 -11.61 -16.03 0.49
C GLY A 46 -11.83 -14.52 0.55
N ILE A 47 -11.65 -13.88 1.70
CA ILE A 47 -11.83 -12.42 1.84
C ILE A 47 -10.48 -11.71 1.92
N THR A 48 -10.37 -10.60 1.21
CA THR A 48 -9.20 -9.73 1.25
C THR A 48 -9.30 -8.71 2.37
N THR A 49 -8.17 -8.12 2.75
CA THR A 49 -8.12 -7.00 3.72
C THR A 49 -9.11 -5.87 3.37
N THR A 50 -9.25 -5.55 2.08
CA THR A 50 -10.12 -4.46 1.62
C THR A 50 -11.59 -4.83 1.71
N GLN A 51 -11.96 -6.05 1.30
CA GLN A 51 -13.32 -6.58 1.44
C GLN A 51 -13.74 -6.63 2.91
N PHE A 52 -12.85 -7.10 3.79
CA PHE A 52 -13.10 -7.10 5.24
C PHE A 52 -13.32 -5.69 5.78
N GLY A 53 -12.58 -4.69 5.30
CA GLY A 53 -12.82 -3.28 5.66
C GLY A 53 -14.23 -2.80 5.27
N VAL A 54 -14.69 -3.10 4.06
CA VAL A 54 -16.05 -2.79 3.61
C VAL A 54 -17.09 -3.48 4.49
N MET A 55 -16.93 -4.78 4.73
CA MET A 55 -17.83 -5.54 5.60
C MET A 55 -17.84 -5.00 7.03
N PHE A 56 -16.69 -4.58 7.55
CA PHE A 56 -16.59 -3.95 8.87
C PHE A 56 -17.43 -2.66 8.94
N ALA A 57 -17.31 -1.78 7.94
CA ALA A 57 -18.09 -0.54 7.92
C ALA A 57 -19.60 -0.81 7.82
N LEU A 58 -20.01 -1.77 6.99
CA LEU A 58 -21.42 -2.17 6.85
C LEU A 58 -21.97 -2.88 8.10
N ASN A 59 -21.13 -3.58 8.86
CA ASN A 59 -21.52 -4.17 10.14
C ASN A 59 -21.62 -3.12 11.24
N ALA A 60 -20.74 -2.12 11.22
CA ALA A 60 -20.68 -1.10 12.26
C ALA A 60 -21.74 -0.02 12.07
N LEU A 61 -22.05 0.36 10.82
CA LEU A 61 -22.96 1.43 10.49
C LEU A 61 -24.11 0.89 9.63
N ASP A 62 -25.34 1.24 10.01
CA ASP A 62 -26.51 0.95 9.21
C ASP A 62 -26.59 1.84 7.97
N SER A 63 -27.16 1.30 6.89
CA SER A 63 -27.62 2.09 5.73
C SER A 63 -26.53 2.94 5.06
N LEU A 64 -25.37 2.35 4.73
CA LEU A 64 -24.33 3.07 3.99
C LEU A 64 -24.54 2.98 2.48
N ASP A 65 -24.48 4.09 1.76
CA ASP A 65 -24.33 4.06 0.30
C ASP A 65 -22.88 3.78 -0.13
N GLN A 66 -22.69 3.42 -1.40
CA GLN A 66 -21.38 3.13 -1.98
C GLN A 66 -20.39 4.28 -1.81
N ILE A 67 -20.83 5.53 -1.96
CA ILE A 67 -19.96 6.72 -1.86
C ILE A 67 -19.43 6.85 -0.43
N THR A 68 -20.31 6.65 0.55
CA THR A 68 -20.00 6.74 1.96
C THR A 68 -19.06 5.60 2.37
N VAL A 69 -19.34 4.36 1.98
CA VAL A 69 -18.42 3.22 2.18
C VAL A 69 -17.06 3.51 1.56
N ALA A 70 -17.02 3.96 0.31
CA ALA A 70 -15.79 4.29 -0.39
C ALA A 70 -14.99 5.34 0.39
N ARG A 71 -15.63 6.41 0.87
CA ARG A 71 -14.99 7.45 1.68
C ARG A 71 -14.43 6.90 3.00
N LEU A 72 -15.24 6.13 3.74
CA LEU A 72 -14.86 5.55 5.04
C LEU A 72 -13.69 4.58 4.92
N ILE A 73 -13.73 3.70 3.91
CA ILE A 73 -12.66 2.75 3.65
C ILE A 73 -11.51 3.40 2.89
N GLY A 74 -11.71 4.57 2.30
CA GLY A 74 -10.66 5.24 1.54
C GLY A 74 -10.41 4.63 0.17
N LEU A 75 -11.45 4.17 -0.50
CA LEU A 75 -11.39 3.64 -1.86
C LEU A 75 -11.78 4.74 -2.84
N ASP A 76 -11.09 4.81 -3.98
CA ASP A 76 -11.58 5.59 -5.11
C ASP A 76 -12.86 4.94 -5.68
N ARG A 77 -13.61 5.70 -6.49
CA ARG A 77 -14.90 5.26 -7.03
C ARG A 77 -14.81 3.95 -7.82
N SER A 78 -13.73 3.76 -8.58
CA SER A 78 -13.56 2.57 -9.43
C SER A 78 -13.25 1.33 -8.58
N THR A 79 -12.29 1.44 -7.65
CA THR A 79 -11.94 0.36 -6.73
C THR A 79 -13.11 0.01 -5.82
N ALA A 80 -13.86 1.00 -5.33
CA ALA A 80 -15.04 0.77 -4.52
C ALA A 80 -16.09 -0.05 -5.30
N GLY A 81 -16.38 0.33 -6.54
CA GLY A 81 -17.32 -0.40 -7.39
C GLY A 81 -16.91 -1.85 -7.64
N LEU A 82 -15.63 -2.10 -7.89
CA LEU A 82 -15.09 -3.46 -8.06
C LEU A 82 -15.22 -4.28 -6.77
N VAL A 83 -14.80 -3.73 -5.63
CA VAL A 83 -14.86 -4.44 -4.34
C VAL A 83 -16.30 -4.75 -3.92
N ILE A 84 -17.21 -3.78 -4.10
CA ILE A 84 -18.64 -3.95 -3.82
C ILE A 84 -19.23 -5.00 -4.76
N GLY A 85 -18.97 -4.91 -6.07
CA GLY A 85 -19.44 -5.89 -7.04
C GLY A 85 -18.98 -7.31 -6.74
N LEU A 86 -17.73 -7.50 -6.30
CA LEU A 86 -17.20 -8.81 -5.89
C LEU A 86 -17.84 -9.36 -4.60
N LEU A 87 -18.22 -8.48 -3.67
CA LEU A 87 -18.94 -8.89 -2.45
C LEU A 87 -20.39 -9.25 -2.79
N GLU A 88 -21.03 -8.53 -3.70
CA GLU A 88 -22.39 -8.79 -4.19
C GLU A 88 -22.47 -10.09 -4.99
N SER A 89 -21.50 -10.33 -5.89
CA SER A 89 -21.47 -11.57 -6.69
C SER A 89 -21.26 -12.82 -5.84
N ARG A 90 -20.82 -12.65 -4.59
CA ARG A 90 -20.66 -13.71 -3.59
C ARG A 90 -21.79 -13.72 -2.55
N GLU A 91 -22.83 -12.92 -2.77
CA GLU A 91 -23.99 -12.78 -1.90
C GLU A 91 -23.64 -12.37 -0.46
N LEU A 92 -22.49 -11.70 -0.26
CA LEU A 92 -22.05 -11.23 1.06
C LEU A 92 -22.63 -9.87 1.41
N ILE A 93 -22.99 -9.07 0.41
CA ILE A 93 -23.69 -7.80 0.58
C ILE A 93 -24.85 -7.70 -0.41
N ALA A 94 -25.85 -6.91 -0.07
CA ALA A 94 -26.99 -6.60 -0.93
C ALA A 94 -27.17 -5.09 -1.07
N ARG A 95 -27.68 -4.66 -2.24
CA ARG A 95 -28.19 -3.31 -2.48
C ARG A 95 -29.70 -3.27 -2.26
N GLU A 96 -30.12 -2.40 -1.36
CA GLU A 96 -31.53 -2.15 -1.06
C GLU A 96 -31.90 -0.71 -1.38
N THR A 97 -33.18 -0.47 -1.64
CA THR A 97 -33.74 0.89 -1.69
C THR A 97 -33.78 1.44 -0.27
N ASP A 98 -33.28 2.66 -0.04
CA ASP A 98 -33.42 3.29 1.27
C ASP A 98 -34.90 3.56 1.57
N VAL A 99 -35.33 3.15 2.76
CA VAL A 99 -36.71 3.33 3.24
C VAL A 99 -37.07 4.80 3.43
N ASN A 100 -36.07 5.64 3.72
CA ASN A 100 -36.25 7.07 3.95
C ASN A 100 -36.07 7.90 2.65
N ASP A 101 -35.34 7.37 1.67
CA ASP A 101 -35.13 8.00 0.37
C ASP A 101 -35.07 6.96 -0.76
N ARG A 102 -36.19 6.78 -1.47
CA ARG A 102 -36.30 5.79 -2.55
C ARG A 102 -35.33 6.02 -3.72
N ARG A 103 -34.72 7.20 -3.83
CA ARG A 103 -33.70 7.51 -4.85
C ARG A 103 -32.32 7.00 -4.45
N ARG A 104 -32.12 6.67 -3.17
CA ARG A 104 -30.86 6.24 -2.60
C ARG A 104 -30.80 4.71 -2.53
N ARG A 105 -29.63 4.16 -2.87
CA ARG A 105 -29.32 2.74 -2.73
C ARG A 105 -28.35 2.55 -1.58
N ILE A 106 -28.74 1.74 -0.61
CA ILE A 106 -27.93 1.42 0.58
C ILE A 106 -27.40 0.01 0.47
N LEU A 107 -26.24 -0.21 1.06
CA LEU A 107 -25.56 -1.49 1.15
C LEU A 107 -25.78 -2.07 2.54
N ARG A 108 -26.04 -3.38 2.61
CA ARG A 108 -26.13 -4.14 3.86
C ARG A 108 -25.41 -5.47 3.73
N LEU A 109 -24.90 -5.98 4.84
CA LEU A 109 -24.45 -7.37 4.91
C LEU A 109 -25.67 -8.30 4.86
N THR A 110 -25.60 -9.33 4.01
CA THR A 110 -26.56 -10.44 4.03
C THR A 110 -26.33 -11.32 5.27
N PRO A 111 -27.22 -12.26 5.61
CA PRO A 111 -26.96 -13.24 6.67
C PRO A 111 -25.64 -14.02 6.44
N GLN A 112 -25.34 -14.39 5.19
CA GLN A 112 -24.08 -15.02 4.82
C GLN A 112 -22.88 -14.07 5.02
N GLY A 113 -23.03 -12.80 4.62
CA GLY A 113 -22.01 -11.77 4.85
C GLY A 113 -21.69 -11.57 6.33
N GLN A 114 -22.72 -11.54 7.18
CA GLN A 114 -22.55 -11.45 8.63
C GLN A 114 -21.83 -12.67 9.20
N GLU A 115 -22.16 -13.87 8.73
CA GLU A 115 -21.46 -15.10 9.12
C GLU A 115 -19.98 -15.06 8.75
N VAL A 116 -19.67 -14.75 7.49
CA VAL A 116 -18.28 -14.63 7.01
C VAL A 116 -17.52 -13.56 7.79
N PHE A 117 -18.14 -12.42 8.08
CA PHE A 117 -17.53 -11.36 8.89
C PHE A 117 -17.23 -11.83 10.32
N ARG A 118 -18.15 -12.58 10.94
CA ARG A 118 -17.97 -13.13 12.29
C ARG A 118 -16.85 -14.17 12.31
N GLN A 119 -16.81 -15.06 11.33
CA GLN A 119 -15.75 -16.05 11.18
C GLN A 119 -14.38 -15.41 10.94
N ALA A 120 -14.34 -14.28 10.23
CA ALA A 120 -13.11 -13.53 9.96
C ALA A 120 -12.50 -12.85 11.19
N ALA A 121 -13.27 -12.63 12.27
CA ALA A 121 -12.79 -11.91 13.44
C ALA A 121 -11.54 -12.55 14.08
N LYS A 122 -11.54 -13.87 14.27
CA LYS A 122 -10.41 -14.61 14.86
C LYS A 122 -9.17 -14.60 13.94
N PRO A 123 -9.26 -14.97 12.64
CA PRO A 123 -8.14 -14.85 11.71
C PRO A 123 -7.59 -13.43 11.56
N ALA A 124 -8.46 -12.42 11.47
CA ALA A 124 -8.05 -11.02 11.38
C ALA A 124 -7.30 -10.55 12.63
N GLU A 125 -7.72 -10.99 13.81
CA GLU A 125 -7.02 -10.70 15.06
C GLU A 125 -5.65 -11.38 15.12
N ARG A 126 -5.56 -12.65 14.70
CA ARG A 126 -4.29 -13.37 14.57
C ARG A 126 -3.33 -12.65 13.61
N ALA A 127 -3.83 -12.20 12.46
CA ALA A 127 -3.05 -11.42 11.50
C ALA A 127 -2.52 -10.11 12.11
N LYS A 128 -3.38 -9.40 12.85
CA LYS A 128 -2.99 -8.19 13.59
C LYS A 128 -1.88 -8.45 14.60
N LEU A 129 -2.01 -9.52 15.40
CA LEU A 129 -1.03 -9.87 16.43
C LEU A 129 0.30 -10.30 15.81
N ARG A 130 0.27 -11.08 14.71
CA ARG A 130 1.47 -11.46 13.96
C ARG A 130 2.21 -10.24 13.38
N LEU A 131 1.49 -9.29 12.80
CA LEU A 131 2.08 -8.04 12.29
C LEU A 131 2.82 -7.24 13.38
N LEU A 132 2.33 -7.30 14.62
CA LEU A 132 2.83 -6.53 15.76
C LEU A 132 3.71 -7.36 16.71
N ASP A 133 4.08 -8.59 16.36
CA ASP A 133 4.79 -9.52 17.24
C ASP A 133 6.16 -8.97 17.66
N CYS A 134 6.82 -8.24 16.76
CA CYS A 134 8.11 -7.62 16.95
C CYS A 134 8.07 -6.34 17.78
N LEU A 135 6.89 -5.88 18.25
CA LEU A 135 6.71 -4.65 19.02
C LEU A 135 6.15 -4.93 20.42
N LEU A 136 6.62 -4.18 21.41
CA LEU A 136 6.10 -4.21 22.78
C LEU A 136 4.73 -3.52 22.88
N SER A 137 3.96 -3.83 23.92
CA SER A 137 2.59 -3.31 24.09
C SER A 137 2.49 -1.78 24.07
N HIS A 138 3.48 -1.07 24.63
CA HIS A 138 3.50 0.40 24.60
C HIS A 138 3.87 0.93 23.21
N GLU A 139 4.80 0.27 22.51
CA GLU A 139 5.17 0.58 21.12
C GLU A 139 3.99 0.38 20.18
N ARG A 140 3.22 -0.70 20.34
CA ARG A 140 1.99 -0.95 19.55
C ARG A 140 0.99 0.20 19.67
N ARG A 141 0.74 0.67 20.90
CA ARG A 141 -0.12 1.84 21.14
C ARG A 141 0.45 3.10 20.51
N HIS A 142 1.77 3.28 20.62
CA HIS A 142 2.44 4.44 20.04
C HIS A 142 2.36 4.44 18.50
N LEU A 143 2.63 3.31 17.85
CA LEU A 143 2.48 3.13 16.40
C LEU A 143 1.08 3.51 15.92
N ILE A 144 0.03 3.00 16.59
CA ILE A 144 -1.36 3.29 16.25
C ILE A 144 -1.65 4.79 16.40
N LYS A 145 -1.16 5.44 17.48
CA LYS A 145 -1.31 6.89 17.70
C LYS A 145 -0.67 7.69 16.56
N LEU A 146 0.59 7.40 16.22
CA LEU A 146 1.33 8.14 15.20
C LEU A 146 0.76 7.94 13.80
N LEU A 147 0.38 6.70 13.43
CA LEU A 147 -0.31 6.45 12.17
C LEU A 147 -1.68 7.14 12.11
N THR A 148 -2.41 7.21 13.22
CA THR A 148 -3.69 7.92 13.29
C THR A 148 -3.51 9.43 13.08
N GLN A 149 -2.48 10.02 13.69
CA GLN A 149 -2.13 11.44 13.51
C GLN A 149 -1.78 11.74 12.04
N LEU A 150 -0.98 10.88 11.42
CA LEU A 150 -0.63 10.94 10.00
C LEU A 150 -1.87 10.91 9.09
N VAL A 151 -2.78 9.94 9.31
CA VAL A 151 -3.98 9.74 8.49
C VAL A 151 -5.01 10.85 8.70
N ASN A 152 -5.16 11.36 9.92
CA ASN A 152 -6.13 12.43 10.21
C ASN A 152 -5.75 13.75 9.53
N HIS A 153 -4.46 14.06 9.41
CA HIS A 153 -4.03 15.29 8.73
C HIS A 153 -4.44 15.33 7.25
N GLY A 154 -4.44 14.18 6.58
CA GLY A 154 -4.89 14.06 5.19
C GLY A 154 -6.41 14.20 4.99
N ASN A 155 -7.19 14.54 6.03
CA ASN A 155 -8.66 14.51 6.02
C ASN A 155 -9.25 13.17 5.53
N LEU A 156 -8.51 12.09 5.77
CA LEU A 156 -8.87 10.72 5.37
C LEU A 156 -9.68 9.97 6.44
N ALA A 157 -9.99 10.63 7.56
CA ALA A 157 -10.81 10.09 8.64
C ALA A 157 -12.29 10.51 8.49
N PRO A 158 -13.24 9.77 9.09
CA PRO A 158 -14.64 10.12 9.07
C PRO A 158 -14.85 11.44 9.83
N GLU A 159 -15.80 12.24 9.38
CA GLU A 159 -16.28 13.42 10.10
C GLU A 159 -16.72 13.06 11.54
N GLN A 160 -16.60 14.00 12.46
CA GLN A 160 -16.83 13.80 13.89
C GLN A 160 -18.29 13.37 14.16
N GLY A 161 -18.51 12.40 15.05
CA GLY A 161 -19.87 11.94 15.40
C GLY A 161 -19.97 10.51 15.94
N ALA A 162 -21.20 10.00 16.07
CA ALA A 162 -21.50 8.65 16.55
C ALA A 162 -20.87 7.55 15.68
N ASP A 163 -20.75 7.79 14.38
CA ASP A 163 -20.17 6.85 13.41
C ASP A 163 -18.67 6.62 13.66
N ARG A 164 -17.95 7.64 14.12
CA ARG A 164 -16.53 7.51 14.49
C ARG A 164 -16.33 6.59 15.69
N LYS A 165 -17.27 6.60 16.67
CA LYS A 165 -17.22 5.66 17.80
C LYS A 165 -17.43 4.23 17.32
N LYS A 166 -18.42 4.00 16.44
CA LYS A 166 -18.72 2.69 15.85
C LYS A 166 -17.58 2.14 14.98
N LEU A 167 -16.86 3.00 14.28
CA LEU A 167 -15.69 2.62 13.47
C LEU A 167 -14.36 2.62 14.23
N GLN A 168 -14.34 2.95 15.53
CA GLN A 168 -13.09 3.14 16.27
C GLN A 168 -12.20 1.89 16.26
N GLU A 169 -12.79 0.69 16.29
CA GLU A 169 -12.03 -0.56 16.22
C GLU A 169 -11.32 -0.71 14.87
N LEU A 170 -11.97 -0.36 13.75
CA LEU A 170 -11.34 -0.37 12.42
C LEU A 170 -10.17 0.61 12.36
N TYR A 171 -10.35 1.82 12.91
CA TYR A 171 -9.31 2.85 12.96
C TYR A 171 -8.21 2.57 14.00
N ARG A 172 -8.34 1.51 14.81
CA ARG A 172 -7.26 0.97 15.64
C ARG A 172 -6.53 -0.20 15.00
N ARG A 173 -7.00 -0.72 13.86
CA ARG A 173 -6.31 -1.80 13.15
C ARG A 173 -5.08 -1.24 12.42
N PRO A 174 -3.86 -1.69 12.75
CA PRO A 174 -2.64 -1.20 12.12
C PRO A 174 -2.63 -1.41 10.60
N GLY A 175 -3.13 -2.54 10.10
CA GLY A 175 -3.22 -2.79 8.66
C GLY A 175 -4.13 -1.80 7.92
N PHE A 176 -5.23 -1.39 8.54
CA PHE A 176 -6.10 -0.35 7.98
C PHE A 176 -5.38 1.01 7.96
N LEU A 177 -4.76 1.39 9.07
CA LEU A 177 -4.02 2.65 9.18
C LEU A 177 -2.83 2.73 8.20
N LEU A 178 -2.05 1.64 8.05
CA LEU A 178 -0.96 1.55 7.08
C LEU A 178 -1.46 1.72 5.65
N ARG A 179 -2.62 1.16 5.32
CA ARG A 179 -3.26 1.35 4.01
C ARG A 179 -3.70 2.80 3.81
N ARG A 180 -4.31 3.45 4.81
CA ARG A 180 -4.70 4.87 4.71
C ARG A 180 -3.47 5.78 4.61
N ALA A 181 -2.42 5.52 5.38
CA ALA A 181 -1.15 6.23 5.29
C ALA A 181 -0.49 6.08 3.92
N HIS A 182 -0.53 4.87 3.34
CA HIS A 182 -0.05 4.64 1.97
C HIS A 182 -0.85 5.44 0.94
N GLN A 183 -2.18 5.46 1.07
CA GLN A 183 -3.05 6.22 0.17
C GLN A 183 -2.78 7.73 0.27
N LEU A 184 -2.57 8.25 1.48
CA LEU A 184 -2.15 9.63 1.68
C LEU A 184 -0.81 9.92 0.99
N SER A 185 0.17 9.03 1.16
CA SER A 185 1.48 9.16 0.51
C SER A 185 1.36 9.18 -1.02
N VAL A 186 0.50 8.36 -1.60
CA VAL A 186 0.25 8.34 -3.05
C VAL A 186 -0.44 9.63 -3.49
N ALA A 187 -1.47 10.08 -2.76
CA ALA A 187 -2.22 11.28 -3.10
C ALA A 187 -1.33 12.54 -3.10
N LEU A 188 -0.53 12.73 -2.04
CA LEU A 188 0.42 13.84 -1.93
C LEU A 188 1.44 13.80 -3.08
N PHE A 189 1.99 12.63 -3.40
CA PHE A 189 2.94 12.52 -4.50
C PHE A 189 2.31 12.88 -5.84
N LEU A 190 1.10 12.38 -6.13
CA LEU A 190 0.41 12.67 -7.38
C LEU A 190 0.06 14.15 -7.51
N ASP A 191 -0.32 14.82 -6.43
CA ASP A 191 -0.61 16.26 -6.43
C ASP A 191 0.66 17.09 -6.71
N HIS A 192 1.75 16.82 -5.99
CA HIS A 192 3.03 17.50 -6.20
C HIS A 192 3.66 17.22 -7.57
N CYS A 193 3.48 16.01 -8.11
CA CYS A 193 4.05 15.60 -9.40
C CYS A 193 3.06 15.67 -10.57
N LYS A 194 1.92 16.36 -10.42
CA LYS A 194 0.84 16.40 -11.43
C LYS A 194 1.32 16.90 -12.79
N ASP A 195 2.14 17.96 -12.80
CA ASP A 195 2.65 18.59 -14.03
C ASP A 195 3.65 17.70 -14.78
N LEU A 196 4.27 16.75 -14.06
CA LEU A 196 5.18 15.75 -14.63
C LEU A 196 4.44 14.47 -15.07
N GLN A 197 3.15 14.36 -14.74
CA GLN A 197 2.32 13.17 -14.94
C GLN A 197 3.04 11.90 -14.46
N LEU A 198 3.66 11.98 -13.29
CA LEU A 198 4.52 10.93 -12.76
C LEU A 198 3.87 10.26 -11.56
N THR A 199 3.81 8.94 -11.55
CA THR A 199 3.30 8.17 -10.41
C THR A 199 4.43 7.75 -9.46
N PRO A 200 4.14 7.44 -8.18
CA PRO A 200 5.17 6.96 -7.25
C PRO A 200 5.92 5.72 -7.74
N SER A 201 5.22 4.80 -8.41
CA SER A 201 5.83 3.59 -8.97
C SER A 201 6.75 3.89 -10.14
N GLN A 202 6.36 4.82 -11.02
CA GLN A 202 7.22 5.29 -12.11
C GLN A 202 8.47 5.99 -11.57
N TYR A 203 8.31 6.90 -10.60
CA TYR A 203 9.42 7.58 -9.95
C TYR A 203 10.38 6.59 -9.25
N GLY A 204 9.85 5.59 -8.56
CA GLY A 204 10.65 4.52 -7.96
C GLY A 204 11.48 3.74 -8.99
N VAL A 205 10.89 3.40 -10.13
CA VAL A 205 11.62 2.75 -11.24
C VAL A 205 12.73 3.65 -11.78
N LEU A 206 12.44 4.94 -12.03
CA LEU A 206 13.44 5.88 -12.51
C LEU A 206 14.60 6.01 -11.50
N TYR A 207 14.26 6.17 -10.21
CA TYR A 207 15.25 6.30 -9.15
C TYR A 207 16.17 5.07 -9.04
N VAL A 208 15.61 3.86 -9.09
CA VAL A 208 16.43 2.64 -9.02
C VAL A 208 17.31 2.49 -10.25
N LEU A 209 16.79 2.74 -11.46
CA LEU A 209 17.60 2.65 -12.68
C LEU A 209 18.70 3.73 -12.76
N ASP A 210 18.55 4.86 -12.05
CA ASP A 210 19.63 5.86 -11.92
C ASP A 210 20.74 5.41 -10.97
N LYS A 211 20.40 4.67 -9.90
CA LYS A 211 21.37 4.22 -8.88
C LYS A 211 21.95 2.84 -9.15
N CYS A 212 21.23 2.01 -9.88
CA CYS A 212 21.57 0.63 -10.17
C CYS A 212 21.54 0.45 -11.69
N GLU A 213 22.72 0.50 -12.30
CA GLU A 213 22.90 0.18 -13.71
C GLU A 213 22.88 -1.35 -13.90
N ASN A 214 22.60 -1.77 -15.12
CA ASN A 214 22.69 -3.17 -15.55
C ASN A 214 21.74 -4.18 -14.86
N ILE A 215 20.64 -3.71 -14.25
CA ILE A 215 19.64 -4.60 -13.64
C ILE A 215 18.56 -5.03 -14.64
N ASP A 216 18.06 -6.26 -14.45
CA ASP A 216 16.92 -6.77 -15.19
C ASP A 216 15.58 -6.40 -14.53
N GLN A 217 14.48 -6.75 -15.19
CA GLN A 217 13.12 -6.45 -14.69
C GLN A 217 12.79 -7.16 -13.37
N VAL A 218 13.31 -8.38 -13.15
CA VAL A 218 13.01 -9.17 -11.94
C VAL A 218 13.71 -8.55 -10.74
N THR A 219 14.99 -8.23 -10.90
CA THR A 219 15.81 -7.53 -9.93
C THR A 219 15.23 -6.17 -9.61
N LEU A 220 14.85 -5.39 -10.63
CA LEU A 220 14.19 -4.10 -10.43
C LEU A 220 12.90 -4.24 -9.62
N ALA A 221 12.02 -5.18 -9.97
CA ALA A 221 10.76 -5.43 -9.27
C ALA A 221 10.99 -5.79 -7.79
N ARG A 222 12.00 -6.62 -7.51
CA ARG A 222 12.42 -7.00 -6.16
C ARG A 222 12.91 -5.78 -5.36
N LEU A 223 13.82 -4.98 -5.94
CA LEU A 223 14.39 -3.80 -5.28
C LEU A 223 13.34 -2.74 -4.93
N ILE A 224 12.33 -2.54 -5.77
CA ILE A 224 11.25 -1.57 -5.50
C ILE A 224 10.03 -2.20 -4.80
N ALA A 225 10.04 -3.50 -4.54
CA ALA A 225 8.93 -4.27 -3.99
C ALA A 225 7.59 -4.03 -4.72
N ILE A 226 7.60 -4.21 -6.05
CA ILE A 226 6.41 -4.14 -6.90
C ILE A 226 6.24 -5.51 -7.58
N ASP A 227 5.00 -5.97 -7.72
CA ASP A 227 4.71 -7.26 -8.36
C ASP A 227 5.03 -7.25 -9.86
N ARG A 228 5.17 -8.46 -10.43
CA ARG A 228 5.59 -8.67 -11.83
C ARG A 228 4.65 -8.02 -12.86
N SER A 229 3.35 -7.97 -12.58
CA SER A 229 2.37 -7.40 -13.51
C SER A 229 2.46 -5.87 -13.52
N THR A 230 2.54 -5.27 -12.33
CA THR A 230 2.65 -3.82 -12.15
C THR A 230 3.98 -3.30 -12.70
N ILE A 231 5.11 -3.96 -12.44
CA ILE A 231 6.40 -3.52 -12.99
C ILE A 231 6.41 -3.58 -14.53
N ALA A 232 5.81 -4.61 -15.13
CA ALA A 232 5.73 -4.73 -16.59
C ALA A 232 4.92 -3.58 -17.19
N LEU A 233 3.79 -3.22 -16.56
CA LEU A 233 2.98 -2.08 -16.96
C LEU A 233 3.75 -0.75 -16.82
N VAL A 234 4.41 -0.53 -15.69
CA VAL A 234 5.19 0.70 -15.43
C VAL A 234 6.32 0.84 -16.44
N LEU A 235 7.08 -0.22 -16.72
CA LEU A 235 8.14 -0.22 -17.71
C LEU A 235 7.60 0.05 -19.11
N ARG A 236 6.48 -0.56 -19.50
CA ARG A 236 5.83 -0.29 -20.79
C ARG A 236 5.48 1.19 -20.94
N LEU A 237 4.91 1.80 -19.91
CA LEU A 237 4.54 3.22 -19.92
C LEU A 237 5.76 4.14 -19.97
N LEU A 238 6.81 3.86 -19.20
CA LEU A 238 8.05 4.64 -19.22
C LEU A 238 8.81 4.51 -20.53
N ARG A 239 8.82 3.31 -21.15
CA ARG A 239 9.36 3.10 -22.50
C ARG A 239 8.58 3.87 -23.56
N LYS A 240 7.25 3.88 -23.48
CA LYS A 240 6.39 4.67 -24.38
C LYS A 240 6.68 6.18 -24.26
N ARG A 241 7.05 6.64 -23.06
CA ARG A 241 7.49 8.03 -22.81
C ARG A 241 8.96 8.29 -23.18
N GLY A 242 9.68 7.30 -23.68
CA GLY A 242 11.10 7.43 -24.03
C GLY A 242 12.04 7.53 -22.82
N CYS A 243 11.59 7.25 -21.60
CA CYS A 243 12.40 7.41 -20.38
C CYS A 243 13.28 6.21 -20.04
N VAL A 244 12.91 5.02 -20.54
CA VAL A 244 13.59 3.75 -20.26
C VAL A 244 13.81 3.02 -21.58
N VAL A 245 14.97 2.38 -21.71
CA VAL A 245 15.30 1.50 -22.84
C VAL A 245 15.71 0.13 -22.34
N LYS A 246 15.59 -0.85 -23.23
CA LYS A 246 15.98 -2.25 -22.99
C LYS A 246 17.16 -2.56 -23.91
N LYS A 247 18.31 -2.88 -23.33
CA LYS A 247 19.52 -3.28 -24.05
C LYS A 247 19.69 -4.80 -24.00
N VAL A 248 20.36 -5.38 -25.00
CA VAL A 248 20.85 -6.77 -24.94
C VAL A 248 22.13 -6.71 -24.12
N GLY A 249 22.26 -7.55 -23.08
CA GLY A 249 23.48 -7.61 -22.26
C GLY A 249 24.65 -8.17 -23.06
N GLU A 250 25.85 -7.63 -22.85
CA GLU A 250 27.07 -8.04 -23.57
C GLU A 250 27.55 -9.45 -23.15
N ASP A 251 27.31 -9.87 -21.89
CA ASP A 251 27.79 -11.14 -21.34
C ASP A 251 26.76 -12.29 -21.39
N ASP A 252 25.47 -11.97 -21.49
CA ASP A 252 24.39 -12.96 -21.62
C ASP A 252 23.23 -12.38 -22.44
N MET A 253 23.14 -12.83 -23.70
CA MET A 253 22.07 -12.47 -24.65
C MET A 253 20.65 -12.75 -24.13
N ARG A 254 20.50 -13.52 -23.04
CA ARG A 254 19.22 -13.81 -22.38
C ARG A 254 18.86 -12.81 -21.26
N ARG A 255 19.84 -12.12 -20.66
CA ARG A 255 19.59 -11.09 -19.62
C ARG A 255 19.42 -9.73 -20.28
N ARG A 256 18.15 -9.38 -20.52
CA ARG A 256 17.81 -8.08 -21.10
C ARG A 256 17.83 -7.00 -20.03
N ILE A 257 18.82 -6.12 -20.12
CA ILE A 257 19.12 -5.06 -19.15
C ILE A 257 18.24 -3.83 -19.38
N LEU A 258 17.89 -3.15 -18.28
CA LEU A 258 17.16 -1.88 -18.29
C LEU A 258 18.11 -0.71 -18.02
N SER A 259 17.90 0.41 -18.72
CA SER A 259 18.66 1.64 -18.48
C SER A 259 17.79 2.88 -18.69
N LEU A 260 18.12 3.96 -18.00
CA LEU A 260 17.55 5.27 -18.26
C LEU A 260 18.10 5.86 -19.57
N THR A 261 17.23 6.57 -20.29
CA THR A 261 17.64 7.50 -21.35
C THR A 261 17.98 8.87 -20.76
N SER A 262 18.46 9.79 -21.60
CA SER A 262 18.66 11.20 -21.22
C SER A 262 17.35 11.83 -20.73
N GLU A 263 16.24 11.56 -21.43
CA GLU A 263 14.91 12.05 -21.07
C GLU A 263 14.42 11.46 -19.74
N GLY A 264 14.76 10.19 -19.46
CA GLY A 264 14.46 9.55 -18.18
C GLY A 264 15.21 10.17 -17.01
N ARG A 265 16.50 10.51 -17.21
CA ARG A 265 17.32 11.19 -16.20
C ARG A 265 16.82 12.62 -15.97
N GLU A 266 16.47 13.35 -17.03
CA GLU A 266 15.90 14.71 -16.92
C GLU A 266 14.57 14.69 -16.16
N LEU A 267 13.67 13.75 -16.48
CA LEU A 267 12.40 13.60 -15.77
C LEU A 267 12.62 13.31 -14.28
N LEU A 268 13.58 12.45 -13.94
CA LEU A 268 13.94 12.15 -12.56
C LEU A 268 14.48 13.40 -11.82
N GLN A 269 15.35 14.18 -12.48
CA GLN A 269 15.88 15.42 -11.91
C GLN A 269 14.77 16.45 -11.66
N ARG A 270 13.88 16.65 -12.63
CA ARG A 270 12.72 17.54 -12.50
C ARG A 270 11.75 17.10 -11.40
N ALA A 271 11.63 15.79 -11.17
CA ALA A 271 10.78 15.24 -10.11
C ALA A 271 11.37 15.34 -8.70
N SER A 272 12.67 15.64 -8.55
CA SER A 272 13.36 15.59 -7.25
C SER A 272 12.75 16.53 -6.19
N ILE A 273 12.48 17.79 -6.57
CA ILE A 273 11.88 18.80 -5.68
C ILE A 273 10.43 18.43 -5.31
N PRO A 274 9.50 18.20 -6.25
CA PRO A 274 8.11 17.87 -5.90
C PRO A 274 8.00 16.54 -5.15
N ALA A 275 8.83 15.54 -5.48
CA ALA A 275 8.87 14.29 -4.72
C ALA A 275 9.31 14.51 -3.26
N ARG A 276 10.28 15.41 -3.03
CA ARG A 276 10.72 15.78 -1.68
C ARG A 276 9.66 16.56 -0.91
N GLN A 277 8.95 17.49 -1.58
CA GLN A 277 7.83 18.22 -0.97
C GLN A 277 6.73 17.26 -0.54
N ALA A 278 6.33 16.31 -1.39
CA ALA A 278 5.36 15.27 -1.04
C ALA A 278 5.81 14.41 0.16
N MET A 279 7.11 14.11 0.29
CA MET A 279 7.63 13.39 1.44
C MET A 279 7.58 14.21 2.72
N ASN A 280 7.90 15.50 2.65
CA ASN A 280 7.86 16.41 3.79
C ASN A 280 6.41 16.61 4.27
N ASP A 281 5.48 16.87 3.36
CA ASP A 281 4.06 17.07 3.69
C ASP A 281 3.43 15.81 4.29
N LEU A 282 3.86 14.63 3.83
CA LEU A 282 3.39 13.37 4.41
C LEU A 282 3.68 13.31 5.91
N VAL A 283 4.86 13.73 6.34
CA VAL A 283 5.33 13.60 7.74
C VAL A 283 5.20 14.89 8.55
N ALA A 284 4.86 16.02 7.92
CA ALA A 284 4.65 17.32 8.56
C ALA A 284 3.79 17.32 9.83
N PRO A 285 2.79 16.44 10.00
CA PRO A 285 2.00 16.37 11.22
C PRO A 285 2.74 15.81 12.43
N LEU A 286 3.92 15.20 12.24
CA LEU A 286 4.68 14.50 13.27
C LEU A 286 5.96 15.27 13.60
N SER A 287 6.29 15.38 14.88
CA SER A 287 7.59 15.89 15.32
C SER A 287 8.74 15.00 14.83
N GLU A 288 9.97 15.50 14.76
CA GLU A 288 11.12 14.66 14.33
C GLU A 288 11.31 13.42 15.21
N THR A 289 11.09 13.55 16.52
CA THR A 289 11.11 12.41 17.47
C THR A 289 10.02 11.40 17.15
N ASP A 290 8.80 11.85 16.87
CA ASP A 290 7.69 10.99 16.49
C ASP A 290 7.92 10.32 15.13
N GLN A 291 8.51 11.02 14.17
CA GLN A 291 8.89 10.46 12.87
C GLN A 291 9.91 9.33 13.06
N ALA A 292 10.96 9.57 13.85
CA ALA A 292 11.97 8.55 14.16
C ALA A 292 11.36 7.32 14.85
N ALA A 293 10.46 7.53 15.83
CA ALA A 293 9.75 6.46 16.51
C ALA A 293 8.85 5.66 15.54
N LEU A 294 8.05 6.34 14.73
CA LEU A 294 7.16 5.71 13.75
C LEU A 294 7.94 4.82 12.77
N PHE A 295 8.98 5.38 12.13
CA PHE A 295 9.72 4.66 11.10
C PHE A 295 10.64 3.59 11.69
N GLY A 296 11.15 3.75 12.92
CA GLY A 296 11.85 2.68 13.64
C GLY A 296 10.94 1.47 13.94
N MET A 297 9.68 1.70 14.34
CA MET A 297 8.70 0.62 14.53
C MET A 297 8.31 -0.03 13.19
N ILE A 298 8.11 0.76 12.12
CA ILE A 298 7.84 0.23 10.78
C ILE A 298 9.01 -0.60 10.26
N ASP A 299 10.25 -0.19 10.49
CA ASP A 299 11.44 -0.93 10.05
C ASP A 299 11.56 -2.28 10.75
N ARG A 300 11.24 -2.37 12.04
CA ARG A 300 11.16 -3.65 12.75
C ARG A 300 10.07 -4.56 12.18
N ILE A 301 8.90 -4.01 11.84
CA ILE A 301 7.83 -4.77 11.16
C ILE A 301 8.32 -5.29 9.80
N ILE A 302 9.02 -4.45 9.02
CA ILE A 302 9.58 -4.84 7.72
C ILE A 302 10.62 -5.94 7.88
N GLY A 303 11.62 -5.74 8.74
CA GLY A 303 12.71 -6.71 8.95
C GLY A 303 12.22 -8.06 9.46
N ARG A 304 11.24 -8.07 10.39
CA ARG A 304 10.64 -9.31 10.90
C ARG A 304 9.94 -10.14 9.81
N ASN A 305 9.46 -9.48 8.76
CA ASN A 305 8.62 -10.09 7.72
C ASN A 305 9.29 -10.06 6.33
N GLU A 306 10.60 -9.82 6.26
CA GLU A 306 11.33 -9.70 5.00
C GLU A 306 11.26 -11.00 4.17
N ALA A 307 11.21 -12.15 4.86
CA ALA A 307 11.06 -13.49 4.28
C ALA A 307 9.81 -13.65 3.37
N LEU A 308 8.73 -12.88 3.63
CA LEU A 308 7.51 -12.92 2.81
C LEU A 308 7.70 -12.39 1.38
N PHE A 309 8.81 -11.69 1.13
CA PHE A 309 9.08 -11.05 -0.16
C PHE A 309 10.46 -11.41 -0.73
N SER A 310 11.28 -12.16 0.01
CA SER A 310 12.56 -12.70 -0.49
C SER A 310 12.38 -14.01 -1.25
N THR A 311 11.25 -14.70 -1.08
CA THR A 311 10.90 -15.88 -1.88
C THR A 311 10.04 -15.45 -3.06
N VAL A 312 10.56 -15.67 -4.27
CA VAL A 312 9.73 -15.73 -5.47
C VAL A 312 8.75 -16.90 -5.26
N PRO A 313 7.42 -16.71 -5.39
CA PRO A 313 6.53 -17.86 -5.50
C PRO A 313 6.88 -18.60 -6.79
N ASP A 314 7.24 -19.88 -6.67
CA ASP A 314 7.33 -20.77 -7.81
C ASP A 314 5.95 -20.83 -8.50
N ILE A 315 5.88 -20.34 -9.73
CA ILE A 315 4.86 -20.71 -10.71
C ILE A 315 5.58 -20.99 -12.03
#